data_AF-A0A349H9L1-F1
#
_entry.id   AF-A0A349H9L1-F1
#
_cell.length_a   1.000
_cell.length_b   1.000
_cell.length_c   1.000
_cell.angle_alpha   90.00
_cell.angle_beta   90.00
_cell.angle_gamma   90.00
#
_symmetry.space_group_name_H-M   'P 1'
#
loop_
_entity.id
_entity.type
_entity.pdbx_description
1 polymer ?
#
loop_
_entity_poly.entity_id
_entity_poly.type
_entity_poly.pdbx_seq_one_letter_code
_entity_poly.pdbx_strand_id
1 'polypeptide(L)'
;GFGVAPPDLTLMARSRGVDYLYTYLQTFYLDPTRPFGVNNVVFPNAGMPHVLWELQGLQKPVYEVHKDKAGNETKTLKGFELVQPGSMSPPEFKEAMVDLVNFLAYVGEPIQLQRQSLGIWVVLFLFLASVVFYLLKKEYWKDVH
;
A
#
# COMPACT_ATOMS: atom_id res chain seq x y z
N GLY A 1 23.42 -0.80 14.85
CA GLY A 1 23.21 0.04 13.67
C GLY A 1 21.91 0.79 13.85
N PHE A 2 21.94 2.12 13.70
CA PHE A 2 20.72 2.92 13.65
C PHE A 2 19.79 2.34 12.58
N GLY A 3 18.48 2.30 12.84
CA GLY A 3 17.50 1.66 11.98
C GLY A 3 17.49 2.20 10.55
N VAL A 4 16.73 1.55 9.67
CA VAL A 4 16.51 2.06 8.31
C VAL A 4 15.90 3.45 8.41
N ALA A 5 16.42 4.41 7.65
CA ALA A 5 15.94 5.79 7.68
C ALA A 5 14.39 5.83 7.60
N PRO A 6 13.73 6.76 8.32
CA PRO A 6 12.29 6.92 8.24
C PRO A 6 11.83 6.98 6.78
N PRO A 7 10.89 6.13 6.35
CA PRO A 7 10.40 6.20 4.99
C PRO A 7 9.62 7.50 4.78
N ASP A 8 9.84 8.15 3.64
CA ASP A 8 8.96 9.22 3.18
C ASP A 8 7.62 8.59 2.79
N LEU A 9 6.57 8.90 3.56
CA LEU A 9 5.23 8.36 3.38
C LEU A 9 4.64 8.75 2.02
N THR A 10 4.98 9.92 1.49
CA THR A 10 4.52 10.38 0.17
C THR A 10 5.15 9.52 -0.94
N LEU A 11 6.44 9.20 -0.82
CA LEU A 11 7.13 8.32 -1.78
C LEU A 11 6.63 6.87 -1.68
N MET A 12 6.39 6.36 -0.48
CA MET A 12 5.88 5.00 -0.27
C MET A 12 4.47 4.83 -0.81
N ALA A 13 3.58 5.80 -0.56
CA ALA A 13 2.22 5.80 -1.10
C ALA A 13 2.23 5.76 -2.63
N ARG A 14 3.12 6.52 -3.27
CA ARG A 14 3.23 6.56 -4.73
C ARG A 14 3.84 5.30 -5.34
N SER A 15 4.86 4.73 -4.68
CA SER A 15 5.63 3.60 -5.23
C SER A 15 5.02 2.23 -4.92
N ARG A 16 4.33 2.09 -3.79
CA ARG A 16 3.78 0.82 -3.31
C ARG A 16 2.25 0.81 -3.16
N GLY A 17 1.60 1.96 -3.31
CA GLY A 17 0.16 2.10 -3.30
C GLY A 17 -0.45 2.29 -1.91
N VAL A 18 -1.75 2.54 -1.93
CA VAL A 18 -2.64 2.80 -0.78
C VAL A 18 -2.65 1.63 0.19
N ASP A 19 -2.78 0.40 -0.32
CA ASP A 19 -2.85 -0.82 0.51
C ASP A 19 -1.58 -1.04 1.34
N TYR A 20 -0.42 -0.72 0.77
CA TYR A 20 0.85 -0.80 1.49
C TYR A 20 0.91 0.20 2.64
N LEU A 21 0.48 1.45 2.39
CA LEU A 21 0.45 2.48 3.43
C LEU A 21 -0.56 2.15 4.54
N TYR A 22 -1.75 1.67 4.17
CA TYR A 22 -2.75 1.15 5.11
C TYR A 22 -2.17 0.07 6.02
N THR A 23 -1.51 -0.94 5.43
CA THR A 23 -0.89 -2.03 6.18
C THR A 23 0.27 -1.52 7.04
N TYR A 24 1.07 -0.59 6.53
CA TYR A 24 2.18 0.01 7.26
C TYR A 24 1.71 0.70 8.53
N LEU A 25 0.66 1.54 8.45
CA LEU A 25 0.16 2.30 9.59
C LEU A 25 -0.42 1.42 10.70
N GLN A 26 -0.91 0.21 10.37
CA GLN A 26 -1.55 -0.70 11.32
C GLN A 26 -0.64 -1.76 11.93
N THR A 27 0.53 -2.00 11.34
CA THR A 27 1.37 -3.15 11.70
C THR A 27 2.57 -2.78 12.56
N PHE A 28 2.50 -1.64 13.25
CA PHE A 28 3.44 -1.32 14.33
C PHE A 28 3.25 -2.26 15.51
N TYR A 29 4.33 -2.74 16.09
CA TYR A 29 4.31 -3.62 17.25
C TYR A 29 5.48 -3.32 18.18
N LEU A 30 5.32 -3.67 19.47
CA LEU A 30 6.34 -3.48 20.49
C LEU A 30 7.58 -4.34 20.22
N ASP A 31 8.74 -3.67 20.20
CA ASP A 31 10.04 -4.30 20.05
C ASP A 31 11.09 -3.48 20.85
N PRO A 32 11.37 -3.89 22.10
CA PRO A 32 12.31 -3.19 22.98
C PRO A 32 13.74 -3.14 22.44
N THR A 33 14.07 -3.94 21.42
CA THR A 33 15.41 -3.94 20.80
C THR A 33 15.62 -2.75 19.85
N ARG A 34 14.53 -2.04 19.51
CA ARG A 34 14.56 -0.89 18.60
C ARG A 34 14.72 0.42 19.38
N PRO A 35 15.37 1.45 18.79
CA PRO A 35 15.55 2.75 19.45
C PRO A 35 14.26 3.41 19.94
N PHE A 36 13.15 3.20 19.23
CA PHE A 36 11.84 3.76 19.58
C PHE A 36 10.91 2.75 20.27
N GLY A 37 11.42 1.57 20.66
CA GLY A 37 10.64 0.53 21.33
C GLY A 37 9.57 -0.15 20.46
N VAL A 38 9.53 0.16 19.16
CA VAL A 38 8.57 -0.39 18.20
C VAL A 38 9.24 -0.79 16.90
N ASN A 39 8.61 -1.72 16.19
CA ASN A 39 9.00 -2.20 14.88
C ASN A 39 7.75 -2.40 14.00
N ASN A 40 7.94 -2.73 12.72
CA ASN A 40 6.85 -2.84 11.76
C ASN A 40 7.00 -4.10 10.88
N VAL A 41 5.88 -4.76 10.57
CA VAL A 41 5.90 -6.03 9.82
C VAL A 41 6.25 -5.84 8.36
N VAL A 42 5.71 -4.81 7.70
CA VAL A 42 5.93 -4.56 6.27
C VAL A 42 7.15 -3.67 5.99
N PHE A 43 7.69 -3.04 7.03
CA PHE A 43 8.94 -2.27 6.98
C PHE A 43 9.81 -2.55 8.22
N PRO A 44 10.50 -3.70 8.25
CA PRO A 44 11.32 -4.07 9.39
C PRO A 44 12.40 -3.04 9.67
N ASN A 45 12.70 -2.84 10.94
CA ASN A 45 13.75 -1.96 11.44
C ASN A 45 13.54 -0.48 11.12
N ALA A 46 12.28 -0.05 11.00
CA ALA A 46 11.90 1.35 10.84
C ALA A 46 12.61 2.24 11.87
N GLY A 47 13.24 3.32 11.40
CA GLY A 47 13.92 4.32 12.22
C GLY A 47 12.99 5.43 12.73
N MET A 48 11.70 5.16 12.92
CA MET A 48 10.71 6.14 13.39
C MET A 48 9.84 5.58 14.52
N PRO A 49 9.35 6.43 15.43
CA PRO A 49 8.34 6.03 16.40
C PRO A 49 7.00 5.74 15.71
N HIS A 50 6.13 5.01 16.41
CA HIS A 50 4.75 4.83 15.98
C HIS A 50 3.96 6.10 16.32
N VAL A 51 3.68 6.94 15.34
CA VAL A 51 3.06 8.27 15.57
C VAL A 51 1.61 8.17 16.04
N LEU A 52 0.89 7.11 15.66
CA LEU A 52 -0.53 6.91 15.96
C LEU A 52 -0.76 6.02 17.18
N TRP A 53 0.26 5.82 18.02
CA TRP A 53 0.22 4.87 19.14
C TRP A 53 -0.85 5.21 20.19
N GLU A 54 -1.16 6.49 20.38
CA GLU A 54 -2.23 6.91 21.29
C GLU A 54 -3.61 6.51 20.77
N LEU A 55 -3.80 6.49 19.45
CA LEU A 55 -5.05 6.07 18.82
C LEU A 55 -5.16 4.55 18.75
N GLN A 56 -4.12 3.88 18.25
CA GLN A 56 -4.10 2.43 18.03
C GLN A 56 -3.98 1.64 19.34
N GLY A 57 -3.20 2.17 20.29
CA GLY A 57 -2.65 1.41 21.38
C GLY A 57 -1.36 0.67 21.01
N LEU A 58 -0.81 -0.05 21.98
CA LEU A 58 0.40 -0.86 21.82
C LEU A 58 0.03 -2.32 21.69
N GLN A 59 0.64 -3.00 20.72
CA GLN A 59 0.35 -4.40 20.41
C GLN A 59 1.64 -5.23 20.27
N LYS A 60 1.53 -6.53 20.47
CA LYS A 60 2.61 -7.52 20.28
C LYS A 60 2.25 -8.51 19.18
N PRO A 61 3.22 -8.99 18.39
CA PRO A 61 2.96 -9.99 17.36
C PRO A 61 2.73 -11.37 17.99
N VAL A 62 1.71 -12.08 17.51
CA VAL A 62 1.43 -13.47 17.87
C VAL A 62 1.87 -14.36 16.70
N TYR A 63 2.82 -15.26 16.95
CA TYR A 63 3.33 -16.18 15.95
C TYR A 63 2.75 -17.58 16.14
N GLU A 64 2.44 -18.26 15.04
CA GLU A 64 2.09 -19.67 15.01
C GLU A 64 3.26 -20.45 14.42
N VAL A 65 3.59 -21.59 15.04
CA VAL A 65 4.70 -22.45 14.61
C VAL A 65 4.13 -23.58 13.77
N HIS A 66 4.51 -23.61 12.50
CA HIS A 66 4.14 -24.67 11.58
C HIS A 66 5.33 -25.59 11.39
N LYS A 67 5.14 -26.89 11.63
CA LYS A 67 6.15 -27.92 11.31
C LYS A 67 5.85 -28.46 9.92
N ASP A 68 6.83 -28.35 9.03
CA ASP A 68 6.74 -29.02 7.73
C ASP A 68 6.97 -30.54 7.88
N LYS A 69 6.72 -31.29 6.79
CA LYS A 69 6.95 -32.74 6.76
C LYS A 69 8.43 -33.14 6.93
N ALA A 70 9.35 -32.17 6.85
CA ALA A 70 10.78 -32.36 7.02
C ALA A 70 11.26 -32.01 8.45
N GLY A 71 10.37 -31.57 9.34
CA GLY A 71 10.67 -31.21 10.72
C GLY A 71 11.17 -29.79 10.94
N ASN A 72 11.21 -28.95 9.89
CA ASN A 72 11.55 -27.53 10.02
C ASN A 72 10.38 -26.75 10.60
N GLU A 73 10.68 -25.91 11.59
CA GLU A 73 9.73 -25.00 12.23
C GLU A 73 9.72 -23.65 11.50
N THR A 74 8.59 -23.29 10.91
CA THR A 74 8.37 -21.96 10.32
C THR A 74 7.46 -21.15 11.22
N LYS A 75 7.88 -19.93 11.60
CA LYS A 75 7.06 -19.00 12.38
C LYS A 75 6.29 -18.09 11.43
N THR A 76 4.97 -18.20 11.45
CA THR A 76 4.07 -17.35 10.66
C THR A 76 3.35 -16.38 11.58
N LEU A 77 3.29 -15.10 11.21
CA LEU A 77 2.53 -14.10 11.97
C LEU A 77 1.04 -14.43 11.86
N LYS A 78 0.40 -14.75 12.99
CA LYS A 78 -1.05 -15.02 13.08
C LYS A 78 -1.85 -13.73 13.26
N GLY A 79 -1.28 -12.75 13.96
CA GLY A 79 -1.92 -11.47 14.20
C GLY A 79 -1.22 -10.69 15.30
N PHE A 80 -1.97 -9.80 15.94
CA PHE A 80 -1.50 -8.96 17.02
C PHE A 80 -2.41 -9.08 18.24
N GLU A 81 -1.78 -9.04 19.41
CA GLU A 81 -2.46 -8.96 20.69
C GLU A 81 -2.25 -7.56 21.28
N LEU A 82 -3.36 -6.92 21.69
CA LEU A 82 -3.32 -5.58 22.26
C LEU A 82 -2.81 -5.65 23.70
N VAL A 83 -1.69 -4.99 23.97
CA VAL A 83 -1.05 -4.94 25.29
C VAL A 83 -1.52 -3.73 26.08
N GLN A 84 -1.71 -2.61 25.39
CA GLN A 84 -2.24 -1.38 25.96
C GLN A 84 -3.27 -0.80 25.00
N PRO A 85 -4.52 -0.55 25.44
CA PRO A 85 -5.51 0.07 24.58
C PRO A 85 -5.15 1.51 24.27
N GLY A 86 -5.43 1.91 23.04
CA GLY A 86 -5.42 3.32 22.62
C GLY A 86 -6.78 3.98 22.88
N SER A 87 -6.95 5.19 22.35
CA SER A 87 -8.21 5.92 22.41
C SER A 87 -9.27 5.38 21.46
N MET A 88 -8.87 4.66 20.41
CA MET A 88 -9.79 4.02 19.45
C MET A 88 -9.83 2.50 19.67
N SER A 89 -10.99 1.91 19.38
CA SER A 89 -11.10 0.45 19.32
C SER A 89 -10.36 -0.10 18.08
N PRO A 90 -9.90 -1.37 18.07
CA PRO A 90 -9.26 -1.95 16.89
C PRO A 90 -10.04 -1.83 15.56
N PRO A 91 -11.38 -2.04 15.51
CA PRO A 91 -12.12 -1.84 14.26
C PRO A 91 -12.23 -0.36 13.86
N GLU A 92 -12.44 0.53 14.82
CA GLU A 92 -12.51 1.98 14.58
C GLU A 92 -11.18 2.54 14.05
N PHE A 93 -10.06 2.11 14.65
CA PHE A 93 -8.74 2.48 14.16
C PHE A 93 -8.51 2.01 12.72
N LYS A 94 -8.98 0.81 12.37
CA LYS A 94 -8.89 0.30 11.00
C LYS A 94 -9.65 1.18 10.02
N GLU A 95 -10.89 1.54 10.36
CA GLU A 95 -11.73 2.43 9.55
C GLU A 95 -11.10 3.81 9.38
N ALA A 96 -10.61 4.41 10.47
CA ALA A 96 -9.89 5.68 10.43
C ALA A 96 -8.65 5.63 9.53
N MET A 97 -7.93 4.50 9.50
CA MET A 97 -6.79 4.32 8.59
C MET A 97 -7.21 4.15 7.13
N VAL A 98 -8.36 3.50 6.85
CA VAL A 98 -8.92 3.46 5.49
C VAL A 98 -9.19 4.89 5.02
N ASP A 99 -9.87 5.70 5.83
CA ASP A 99 -10.23 7.08 5.48
C ASP A 99 -9.00 7.97 5.29
N LEU A 100 -8.02 7.87 6.20
CA LEU A 100 -6.78 8.63 6.11
C LEU A 100 -6.02 8.33 4.81
N VAL A 101 -5.86 7.05 4.46
CA VAL A 101 -5.10 6.68 3.28
C VAL A 101 -5.88 7.02 2.00
N ASN A 102 -7.20 6.87 2.00
CA ASN A 102 -8.06 7.34 0.90
C ASN A 102 -7.93 8.86 0.70
N PHE A 103 -7.92 9.64 1.78
CA PHE A 103 -7.69 11.08 1.72
C PHE A 103 -6.31 11.41 1.14
N LEU A 104 -5.25 10.75 1.62
CA LEU A 104 -3.89 10.95 1.09
C LEU A 104 -3.79 10.58 -0.40
N ALA A 105 -4.47 9.52 -0.83
CA ALA A 105 -4.53 9.10 -2.22
C ALA A 105 -5.23 10.15 -3.10
N TYR A 106 -6.36 10.68 -2.63
CA TYR A 106 -7.09 11.73 -3.33
C TYR A 106 -6.28 13.01 -3.47
N VAL A 107 -5.65 13.48 -2.39
CA VAL A 107 -4.81 14.69 -2.42
C VAL A 107 -3.56 14.49 -3.29
N GLY A 108 -2.99 13.27 -3.31
CA GLY A 108 -1.85 12.93 -4.15
C GLY A 108 -2.16 12.86 -5.64
N GLU A 109 -3.40 12.51 -6.02
CA GLU A 109 -3.83 12.44 -7.41
C GLU A 109 -5.29 12.94 -7.61
N PRO A 110 -5.58 14.25 -7.50
CA PRO A 110 -6.95 14.76 -7.59
C PRO A 110 -7.61 14.53 -8.97
N ILE A 111 -6.80 14.28 -10.01
CA ILE A 111 -7.22 14.15 -11.42
C ILE A 111 -7.48 12.69 -11.84
N GLN A 112 -7.36 11.69 -10.97
CA GLN A 112 -7.54 10.27 -11.37
C GLN A 112 -8.86 9.99 -12.09
N LEU A 113 -9.98 10.50 -11.57
CA LEU A 113 -11.31 10.28 -12.17
C LEU A 113 -11.43 10.98 -13.55
N GLN A 114 -10.90 12.19 -13.69
CA GLN A 114 -10.88 12.90 -14.97
C GLN A 114 -9.99 12.20 -16.00
N ARG A 115 -8.83 11.67 -15.57
CA ARG A 115 -7.90 10.92 -16.41
C ARG A 115 -8.52 9.63 -16.96
N GLN A 116 -9.27 8.89 -16.13
CA GLN A 116 -9.97 7.68 -16.60
C GLN A 116 -11.05 8.00 -17.63
N SER A 117 -11.89 9.00 -17.37
CA SER A 117 -12.95 9.41 -18.30
C SER A 117 -12.37 9.86 -19.65
N LEU A 118 -11.35 10.74 -19.61
CA LEU A 118 -10.69 11.23 -20.82
C LEU A 118 -9.92 10.11 -21.56
N GLY A 119 -9.32 9.18 -20.82
CA GLY A 119 -8.61 8.02 -21.38
C GLY A 119 -9.53 7.13 -22.24
N ILE A 120 -10.76 6.87 -21.80
CA ILE A 120 -11.74 6.10 -22.58
C ILE A 120 -12.02 6.77 -23.93
N TRP A 121 -12.27 8.09 -23.92
CA TRP A 121 -12.53 8.85 -25.15
C TRP A 121 -11.31 8.89 -26.08
N VAL A 122 -10.11 9.04 -25.53
CA VAL A 122 -8.86 9.00 -26.31
C VAL A 122 -8.64 7.63 -26.94
N VAL A 123 -8.84 6.53 -26.20
CA VAL A 123 -8.70 5.17 -26.74
C VAL A 123 -9.72 4.91 -27.85
N LEU A 124 -10.99 5.31 -27.66
CA LEU A 124 -12.02 5.20 -28.69
C LEU A 124 -11.67 5.99 -29.95
N PHE A 125 -11.20 7.24 -29.77
CA PHE A 125 -10.75 8.07 -30.89
C PHE A 125 -9.58 7.43 -31.63
N LEU A 126 -8.56 6.96 -30.91
CA LEU A 126 -7.39 6.31 -31.50
C LEU A 126 -7.76 5.02 -32.23
N PHE A 127 -8.69 4.22 -31.69
CA PHE A 127 -9.20 3.03 -32.35
C PHE A 127 -9.90 3.37 -33.67
N LEU A 128 -10.82 4.34 -33.66
CA LEU A 128 -11.54 4.78 -34.86
C LEU A 128 -10.59 5.38 -35.89
N ALA A 129 -9.68 6.25 -35.47
CA ALA A 129 -8.66 6.83 -36.34
C ALA A 129 -7.76 5.74 -36.94
N SER A 130 -7.39 4.73 -36.16
CA SER A 130 -6.60 3.58 -36.65
C SER A 130 -7.33 2.80 -37.74
N VAL A 131 -8.65 2.59 -37.61
CA VAL A 131 -9.46 1.95 -38.66
C VAL A 131 -9.46 2.80 -39.94
N VAL A 132 -9.66 4.12 -39.82
CA VAL A 132 -9.64 5.02 -40.99
C VAL A 132 -8.28 5.01 -41.67
N PHE A 133 -7.19 5.14 -40.92
CA PHE A 133 -5.83 5.09 -41.48
C PHE A 133 -5.49 3.73 -42.08
N TYR A 134 -5.98 2.63 -41.49
CA TYR A 134 -5.82 1.30 -42.05
C TYR A 134 -6.51 1.14 -43.41
N LEU A 135 -7.76 1.62 -43.52
CA LEU A 135 -8.50 1.62 -44.79
C LEU A 135 -7.83 2.51 -45.83
N LEU A 136 -7.37 3.71 -45.43
CA LEU A 136 -6.64 4.63 -46.31
C LEU A 136 -5.34 3.99 -46.82
N LYS A 137 -4.54 3.39 -45.93
CA LYS A 137 -3.32 2.66 -46.30
C LYS A 137 -3.63 1.54 -47.30
N LYS A 138 -4.70 0.77 -47.06
CA LYS A 138 -5.11 -0.33 -47.93
C LYS A 138 -5.45 0.16 -49.35
N GLU A 139 -6.09 1.32 -49.47
CA GLU A 139 -6.43 1.88 -50.78
C GLU A 139 -5.19 2.43 -51.50
N TYR A 140 -4.33 3.20 -50.84
CA TYR A 140 -3.07 3.68 -51.45
C TYR A 140 -2.14 2.55 -51.91
N TRP A 141 -2.18 1.40 -51.24
CA TRP A 141 -1.35 0.25 -51.60
C TRP A 141 -1.90 -0.58 -52.76
N LYS A 142 -3.15 -0.34 -53.21
CA LYS A 142 -3.68 -0.95 -54.44
C LYS A 142 -3.05 -0.37 -55.71
N ASP A 143 -2.73 0.92 -55.73
CA ASP A 143 -2.18 1.59 -56.93
C ASP A 143 -0.68 1.29 -57.16
N VAL A 144 -0.03 0.60 -56.22
CA VAL A 144 1.40 0.25 -56.27
C VAL A 144 1.64 -1.21 -56.73
N HIS A 145 0.58 -1.95 -57.10
CA HIS A 145 0.64 -3.26 -57.77
C HIS A 145 -0.13 -3.22 -59.10
#